data_AF-A0A5K1C633-F1
#
_entry.id   AF-A0A5K1C633-F1
#
_cell.length_a   1.000
_cell.length_b   1.000
_cell.length_c   1.000
_cell.angle_alpha   90.00
_cell.angle_beta   90.00
_cell.angle_gamma   90.00
#
_symmetry.space_group_name_H-M   'P 1'
#
loop_
_entity.id
_entity.type
_entity.pdbx_description
1 polymer ?
#
loop_
_entity_poly.entity_id
_entity_poly.type
_entity_poly.pdbx_seq_one_letter_code
_entity_poly.pdbx_strand_id
1 'polypeptide(L)'
;GRVDDAYQEMHTKDWKFVEGSKIWEWEMSAAEIGGKVLSGLMLSYDDLPHYLKSCFAYCCIYSKDYKMERERLIWQWLVHELIEEKEGIDVEMTANQYIDDLMNRCLIEKARGYGYEGTHLTLHNILHDLALYIDGREYSHASATEHTHHKSLLSVHDDAEGHKPNALETANK
;
A
#
# COMPACT_ATOMS: atom_id res chain seq x y z
N GLY A 1 7.67 -19.20 -35.16
CA GLY A 1 7.25 -18.27 -36.23
C GLY A 1 5.75 -18.19 -36.46
N ARG A 2 4.92 -18.28 -35.42
CA ARG A 2 3.49 -17.90 -35.42
C ARG A 2 3.03 -17.63 -33.99
N VAL A 3 3.62 -18.36 -33.04
CA VAL A 3 3.48 -18.12 -31.61
C VAL A 3 4.27 -16.86 -31.20
N ASP A 4 5.52 -16.72 -31.66
CA ASP A 4 6.38 -15.57 -31.34
C ASP A 4 5.82 -14.21 -31.80
N ASP A 5 5.10 -14.20 -32.94
CA ASP A 5 4.50 -12.98 -33.50
C ASP A 5 3.29 -12.50 -32.68
N ALA A 6 2.52 -13.42 -32.09
CA ALA A 6 1.40 -13.08 -31.21
C ALA A 6 1.87 -12.55 -29.84
N TYR A 7 2.99 -13.06 -29.32
CA TYR A 7 3.61 -12.55 -28.08
C TYR A 7 4.21 -11.16 -28.27
N GLN A 8 4.74 -10.83 -29.46
CA GLN A 8 5.24 -9.49 -29.80
C GLN A 8 4.12 -8.48 -30.09
N GLU A 9 3.00 -8.91 -30.67
CA GLU A 9 1.83 -8.04 -30.91
C GLU A 9 1.11 -7.62 -29.63
N MET A 10 1.09 -8.49 -28.61
CA MET A 10 0.49 -8.18 -27.31
C MET A 10 1.26 -7.05 -26.61
N HIS A 11 2.59 -7.04 -26.71
CA HIS A 11 3.45 -6.05 -26.04
C HIS A 11 3.44 -4.64 -26.68
N THR A 12 3.22 -4.55 -28.00
CA THR A 12 3.35 -3.27 -28.72
C THR A 12 2.06 -2.44 -28.72
N LYS A 13 0.89 -3.08 -28.66
CA LYS A 13 -0.40 -2.35 -28.55
C LYS A 13 -0.60 -1.79 -27.15
N ASP A 14 -0.25 -2.58 -26.13
CA ASP A 14 -0.33 -2.18 -24.72
C ASP A 14 0.63 -1.02 -24.41
N TRP A 15 1.85 -1.07 -24.95
CA TRP A 15 2.82 0.02 -24.82
C TRP A 15 2.34 1.34 -25.44
N LYS A 16 1.70 1.29 -26.63
CA LYS A 16 1.17 2.50 -27.28
C LYS A 16 0.02 3.11 -26.50
N PHE A 17 -0.78 2.31 -25.78
CA PHE A 17 -1.81 2.81 -24.88
C PHE A 17 -1.20 3.51 -23.67
N VAL A 18 -0.19 2.90 -23.06
CA VAL A 18 0.58 3.50 -21.96
C VAL A 18 1.22 4.81 -22.40
N GLU A 19 1.90 4.83 -23.55
CA GLU A 19 2.53 6.03 -24.13
C GLU A 19 1.52 7.16 -24.40
N GLY A 20 0.29 6.82 -24.81
CA GLY A 20 -0.79 7.78 -25.06
C GLY A 20 -1.63 8.18 -23.84
N SER A 21 -1.30 7.71 -22.64
CA SER A 21 -2.11 7.96 -21.43
C SER A 21 -1.99 9.40 -20.93
N LYS A 22 -3.09 9.95 -20.40
CA LYS A 22 -3.12 11.28 -19.76
C LYS A 22 -2.34 11.36 -18.45
N ILE A 23 -1.87 10.21 -17.94
CA ILE A 23 -1.06 10.12 -16.73
C ILE A 23 0.27 10.89 -16.87
N TRP A 24 0.77 11.07 -18.10
CA TRP A 24 1.95 11.89 -18.40
C TRP A 24 1.69 13.40 -18.39
N GLU A 25 0.42 13.82 -18.53
CA GLU A 25 0.00 15.22 -18.56
C GLU A 25 -0.22 15.79 -17.15
N TRP A 26 -0.23 14.93 -16.14
CA TRP A 26 -0.39 15.37 -14.77
C TRP A 26 0.94 15.95 -14.25
N GLU A 27 1.10 17.25 -14.45
CA GLU A 27 2.12 18.04 -13.77
C GLU A 27 1.77 18.15 -12.28
N MET A 28 2.07 17.11 -11.51
CA MET A 28 2.39 17.32 -10.09
C MET A 28 3.59 18.24 -10.03
N SER A 29 3.50 19.28 -9.18
CA SER A 29 4.47 20.36 -9.17
C SER A 29 5.88 19.77 -9.11
N ALA A 30 6.70 20.09 -10.11
CA ALA A 30 8.06 19.55 -10.28
C ALA A 30 9.00 19.86 -9.09
N ALA A 31 8.53 20.62 -8.10
CA ALA A 31 9.21 20.92 -6.84
C ALA A 31 9.15 19.77 -5.83
N GLU A 32 8.20 18.83 -5.95
CA GLU A 32 8.18 17.59 -5.17
C GLU A 32 8.66 16.42 -6.06
N ILE A 33 9.65 15.73 -5.53
CA ILE A 33 10.55 14.79 -6.22
C ILE A 33 9.74 13.73 -6.99
N GLY A 34 9.61 13.86 -8.32
CA GLY A 34 9.32 12.72 -9.18
C GLY A 34 7.95 12.62 -9.83
N GLY A 35 7.30 13.73 -10.23
CA GLY A 35 6.02 13.69 -10.97
C GLY A 35 5.96 12.65 -12.11
N LYS A 36 6.96 12.57 -12.99
CA LYS A 36 7.01 11.55 -14.07
C LYS A 36 7.22 10.11 -13.59
N VAL A 37 7.96 9.91 -12.49
CA VAL A 37 8.21 8.57 -11.94
C VAL A 37 6.96 8.06 -11.25
N LEU A 38 6.28 8.92 -10.48
CA LEU A 38 5.02 8.58 -9.85
C LEU A 38 3.93 8.29 -10.88
N SER A 39 3.87 9.04 -11.99
CA SER A 39 3.02 8.72 -13.15
C SER A 39 3.27 7.30 -13.69
N GLY A 40 4.53 6.90 -13.86
CA GLY A 40 4.88 5.55 -14.27
C GLY A 40 4.45 4.48 -13.27
N LEU A 41 4.64 4.73 -11.96
CA LEU A 41 4.23 3.82 -10.90
C LEU A 41 2.69 3.74 -10.75
N MET A 42 1.99 4.84 -11.03
CA MET A 42 0.53 4.90 -11.03
C MET A 42 -0.06 3.95 -12.07
N LEU A 43 0.57 3.84 -13.25
CA LEU A 43 0.20 2.84 -14.25
C LEU A 43 0.35 1.41 -13.73
N SER A 44 1.46 1.13 -13.02
CA SER A 44 1.67 -0.18 -12.39
C SER A 44 0.62 -0.48 -11.33
N TYR A 45 0.17 0.54 -10.58
CA TYR A 45 -0.93 0.41 -9.63
C TYR A 45 -2.28 0.20 -10.33
N ASP A 46 -2.56 0.93 -11.41
CA ASP A 46 -3.81 0.81 -12.16
C ASP A 46 -3.99 -0.58 -12.79
N ASP A 47 -2.89 -1.20 -13.21
CA ASP A 47 -2.82 -2.58 -13.72
C ASP A 47 -2.96 -3.66 -12.64
N LEU A 48 -2.89 -3.31 -11.35
CA LEU A 48 -3.08 -4.32 -10.30
C LEU A 48 -4.48 -4.92 -10.37
N PRO A 49 -4.61 -6.25 -10.18
CA PRO A 49 -5.89 -6.85 -9.86
C PRO A 49 -6.53 -6.17 -8.65
N HIS A 50 -7.86 -6.05 -8.66
CA HIS A 50 -8.62 -5.34 -7.62
C HIS A 50 -8.23 -5.79 -6.20
N TYR A 51 -8.05 -7.10 -5.98
CA TYR A 51 -7.69 -7.67 -4.69
C TYR A 51 -6.31 -7.21 -4.14
N LEU A 52 -5.36 -6.82 -5.00
CA LEU A 52 -4.05 -6.33 -4.56
C LEU A 52 -4.02 -4.83 -4.28
N LYS A 53 -4.93 -4.06 -4.88
CA LYS A 53 -4.95 -2.60 -4.76
C LYS A 53 -5.11 -2.15 -3.31
N SER A 54 -6.12 -2.67 -2.62
CA SER A 54 -6.39 -2.36 -1.21
C SER A 54 -5.28 -2.83 -0.28
N CYS A 55 -4.71 -4.01 -0.53
CA CYS A 55 -3.59 -4.55 0.25
C CYS A 55 -2.34 -3.67 0.13
N PHE A 56 -2.01 -3.21 -1.09
CA PHE A 56 -0.89 -2.29 -1.31
C PHE A 56 -1.12 -0.93 -0.64
N ALA A 57 -2.30 -0.33 -0.85
CA ALA A 57 -2.65 0.96 -0.26
C ALA A 57 -2.57 0.93 1.27
N TYR A 58 -3.04 -0.16 1.89
CA TYR A 58 -2.97 -0.36 3.34
C TYR A 58 -1.54 -0.28 3.90
N CYS A 59 -0.52 -0.68 3.14
CA CYS A 59 0.87 -0.63 3.61
C CYS A 59 1.37 0.80 3.92
N CYS A 60 0.66 1.86 3.50
CA CYS A 60 1.03 3.25 3.82
C CYS A 60 0.96 3.58 5.32
N ILE A 61 0.24 2.78 6.14
CA ILE A 61 0.13 3.00 7.59
C ILE A 61 1.48 2.85 8.31
N TYR A 62 2.41 2.14 7.69
CA TYR A 62 3.75 1.94 8.22
C TYR A 62 4.61 3.15 7.88
N SER A 63 5.46 3.62 8.80
CA SER A 63 6.36 4.71 8.49
C SER A 63 7.33 4.33 7.36
N LYS A 64 7.88 5.35 6.68
CA LYS A 64 9.01 5.14 5.78
C LYS A 64 10.13 4.37 6.49
N ASP A 65 10.82 3.52 5.73
CA ASP A 65 11.89 2.62 6.19
C ASP A 65 11.48 1.52 7.19
N TYR A 66 10.20 1.42 7.58
CA TYR A 66 9.71 0.38 8.49
C TYR A 66 9.88 -1.02 7.89
N LYS A 67 10.29 -1.97 8.75
CA LYS A 67 10.38 -3.40 8.40
C LYS A 67 9.09 -4.10 8.83
N MET A 68 8.20 -4.34 7.88
CA MET A 68 6.93 -5.00 8.12
C MET A 68 7.14 -6.49 8.36
N GLU A 69 6.79 -6.98 9.55
CA GLU A 69 6.75 -8.42 9.80
C GLU A 69 5.63 -9.06 8.95
N ARG A 70 5.99 -10.08 8.18
CA ARG A 70 5.08 -10.72 7.21
C ARG A 70 3.82 -11.29 7.86
N GLU A 71 3.98 -12.03 8.95
CA GLU A 71 2.86 -12.65 9.68
C GLU A 71 1.92 -11.59 10.25
N ARG A 72 2.46 -10.50 10.79
CA ARG A 72 1.68 -9.38 11.30
C ARG A 72 0.91 -8.66 10.19
N LEU A 73 1.53 -8.46 9.02
CA LEU A 73 0.86 -7.85 7.87
C LEU A 73 -0.32 -8.71 7.40
N ILE A 74 -0.14 -10.03 7.33
CA ILE A 74 -1.22 -10.97 6.98
C ILE A 74 -2.37 -10.85 7.98
N TRP A 75 -2.09 -10.90 9.28
CA TRP A 75 -3.13 -10.77 10.29
C TRP A 75 -3.90 -9.45 10.18
N GLN A 76 -3.22 -8.36 9.91
CA GLN A 76 -3.87 -7.07 9.69
C GLN A 76 -4.76 -7.07 8.45
N TRP A 77 -4.30 -7.62 7.32
CA TRP A 77 -5.12 -7.71 6.12
C TRP A 77 -6.37 -8.56 6.35
N LEU A 78 -6.28 -9.65 7.12
CA LEU A 78 -7.42 -10.47 7.50
C LEU A 78 -8.40 -9.70 8.39
N VAL A 79 -7.93 -9.01 9.43
CA VAL A 79 -8.78 -8.20 10.33
C VAL A 79 -9.48 -7.06 9.59
N HIS A 80 -8.85 -6.52 8.55
CA HIS A 80 -9.41 -5.48 7.71
C HIS A 80 -10.24 -6.02 6.54
N GLU A 81 -10.45 -7.34 6.44
CA GLU A 81 -11.20 -8.02 5.38
C GLU A 81 -10.68 -7.67 3.97
N LEU A 82 -9.36 -7.49 3.84
CA LEU A 82 -8.71 -7.15 2.57
C LEU A 82 -8.42 -8.39 1.71
N ILE A 83 -8.62 -9.59 2.26
CA ILE A 83 -8.37 -10.87 1.60
C ILE A 83 -9.70 -11.49 1.19
N GLU A 84 -9.80 -11.91 -0.07
CA GLU A 84 -10.98 -12.63 -0.56
C GLU A 84 -11.07 -14.02 0.07
N GLU A 85 -12.10 -14.24 0.89
CA GLU A 85 -12.42 -15.58 1.39
C GLU A 85 -13.11 -16.40 0.29
N LYS A 86 -12.55 -17.57 -0.01
CA LYS A 86 -13.09 -18.52 -0.99
C LYS A 86 -13.32 -19.86 -0.31
N GLU A 87 -14.46 -20.48 -0.60
CA GLU A 87 -14.84 -21.75 0.02
C GLU A 87 -13.77 -22.82 -0.21
N GLY A 88 -13.28 -23.41 0.89
CA GLY A 88 -12.26 -24.45 0.85
C GLY A 88 -10.82 -23.97 0.59
N ILE A 89 -10.57 -22.66 0.56
CA ILE A 89 -9.22 -22.08 0.43
C ILE A 89 -8.79 -21.46 1.76
N ASP A 90 -7.56 -21.74 2.18
CA ASP A 90 -6.97 -21.12 3.35
C ASP A 90 -6.69 -19.63 3.11
N VAL A 91 -7.24 -18.79 3.99
CA VAL A 91 -7.12 -17.32 3.92
C VAL A 91 -5.70 -16.85 4.20
N GLU A 92 -4.94 -17.57 5.04
CA GLU A 92 -3.54 -17.24 5.32
C GLU A 92 -2.65 -17.56 4.11
N MET A 93 -2.88 -18.71 3.47
CA MET A 93 -2.25 -19.05 2.20
C MET A 93 -2.56 -18.03 1.11
N THR A 94 -3.81 -17.56 1.04
CA THR A 94 -4.24 -16.52 0.08
C THR A 94 -3.52 -15.19 0.34
N ALA A 95 -3.43 -14.76 1.59
CA ALA A 95 -2.71 -13.54 1.97
C ALA A 95 -1.21 -13.63 1.63
N ASN A 96 -0.59 -14.78 1.87
CA ASN A 96 0.80 -15.02 1.46
C ASN A 96 0.97 -14.91 -0.05
N GLN A 97 0.04 -15.46 -0.84
CA GLN A 97 0.07 -15.32 -2.29
C GLN A 97 -0.03 -13.85 -2.72
N TYR A 98 -0.85 -13.04 -2.05
CA TYR A 98 -0.97 -11.61 -2.36
C TYR A 98 0.35 -10.87 -2.09
N ILE A 99 1.04 -11.20 -0.99
CA ILE A 99 2.37 -10.66 -0.71
C ILE A 99 3.35 -11.04 -1.81
N ASP A 100 3.35 -12.31 -2.23
CA ASP A 100 4.24 -12.79 -3.29
C ASP A 100 3.93 -12.12 -4.64
N ASP A 101 2.67 -11.91 -4.97
CA ASP A 101 2.25 -11.19 -6.18
C ASP A 101 2.70 -9.72 -6.15
N LEU A 102 2.61 -9.03 -5.00
CA LEU A 102 3.12 -7.67 -4.84
C LEU A 102 4.66 -7.63 -4.95
N MET A 103 5.36 -8.64 -4.44
CA MET A 103 6.82 -8.76 -4.61
C MET A 103 7.21 -9.01 -6.07
N ASN A 104 6.49 -9.87 -6.78
CA ASN A 104 6.72 -10.14 -8.20
C ASN A 104 6.50 -8.92 -9.08
N ARG A 105 5.67 -7.96 -8.62
CA ARG A 105 5.45 -6.66 -9.25
C ARG A 105 6.39 -5.56 -8.73
N CYS A 106 7.37 -5.91 -7.89
CA CYS A 106 8.31 -4.98 -7.26
C CYS A 106 7.65 -3.86 -6.43
N LEU A 107 6.43 -4.10 -5.92
CA LEU A 107 5.70 -3.13 -5.10
C LEU A 107 6.03 -3.26 -3.60
N ILE A 108 6.51 -4.42 -3.18
CA ILE A 108 7.05 -4.69 -1.85
C ILE A 108 8.31 -5.52 -2.04
N GLU A 109 9.28 -5.39 -1.15
CA GLU A 109 10.52 -6.17 -1.19
C GLU A 109 10.79 -6.90 0.12
N LYS A 110 11.64 -7.92 0.08
CA LYS A 110 12.17 -8.55 1.29
C LYS A 110 13.15 -7.61 1.98
N ALA A 111 12.99 -7.45 3.30
CA ALA A 111 13.95 -6.74 4.11
C ALA A 111 15.28 -7.51 4.15
N ARG A 112 16.35 -6.89 3.64
CA ARG A 112 17.69 -7.47 3.70
C ARG A 112 18.36 -7.17 5.03
N GLY A 113 19.06 -8.16 5.59
CA GLY A 113 19.86 -7.99 6.81
C GLY A 113 19.04 -7.74 8.09
N TYR A 114 17.77 -8.12 8.10
CA TYR A 114 16.85 -7.95 9.23
C TYR A 114 16.04 -9.22 9.46
N GLY A 115 16.10 -9.77 10.68
CA GLY A 115 15.44 -11.04 11.02
C GLY A 115 15.94 -12.23 10.22
N TYR A 116 15.11 -13.28 10.10
CA TYR A 116 15.34 -14.40 9.19
C TYR A 116 14.91 -14.04 7.77
N GLU A 117 15.57 -14.61 6.76
CA GLU A 117 15.28 -14.31 5.34
C GLU A 117 13.79 -14.48 5.00
N GLY A 118 13.17 -13.42 4.45
CA GLY A 118 11.76 -13.45 4.05
C GLY A 118 10.72 -13.24 5.16
N THR A 119 11.13 -13.09 6.42
CA THR A 119 10.21 -12.80 7.54
C THR A 119 9.76 -11.35 7.60
N HIS A 120 10.55 -10.45 7.03
CA HIS A 120 10.28 -9.01 7.02
C HIS A 120 10.26 -8.46 5.61
N LEU A 121 9.41 -7.46 5.41
CA LEU A 121 9.13 -6.82 4.15
C LEU A 121 9.41 -5.31 4.27
N THR A 122 9.67 -4.67 3.14
CA THR A 122 9.89 -3.23 3.03
C THR A 122 9.08 -2.66 1.89
N LEU A 123 8.49 -1.49 2.15
CA LEU A 123 7.90 -0.65 1.12
C LEU A 123 8.90 0.47 0.80
N HIS A 124 9.31 0.62 -0.47
CA HIS A 124 10.21 1.69 -0.86
C HIS A 124 9.56 3.06 -0.62
N ASN A 125 10.36 4.07 -0.28
CA ASN A 125 9.86 5.41 0.04
C ASN A 125 8.99 6.01 -1.08
N ILE A 126 9.32 5.77 -2.35
CA ILE A 126 8.51 6.24 -3.48
C ILE A 126 7.19 5.48 -3.64
N LEU A 127 7.16 4.19 -3.28
CA LEU A 127 5.95 3.37 -3.29
C LEU A 127 5.08 3.66 -2.08
N HIS A 128 5.71 4.05 -0.97
CA HIS A 128 5.03 4.59 0.21
C HIS A 128 4.34 5.92 -0.13
N ASP A 129 5.03 6.83 -0.82
CA ASP A 129 4.44 8.07 -1.32
C ASP A 129 3.28 7.82 -2.29
N LEU A 130 3.40 6.80 -3.15
CA LEU A 130 2.30 6.37 -4.02
C LEU A 130 1.10 5.83 -3.22
N ALA A 131 1.34 4.96 -2.25
CA ALA A 131 0.28 4.37 -1.42
C ALA A 131 -0.45 5.45 -0.61
N LEU A 132 0.26 6.41 -0.01
CA LEU A 132 -0.33 7.58 0.65
C LEU A 132 -1.16 8.43 -0.32
N TYR A 133 -0.65 8.64 -1.53
CA TYR A 133 -1.35 9.42 -2.55
C TYR A 133 -2.66 8.75 -2.99
N ILE A 134 -2.66 7.43 -3.13
CA ILE A 134 -3.85 6.63 -3.43
C ILE A 134 -4.85 6.72 -2.28
N ASP A 135 -4.40 6.45 -1.05
CA ASP A 135 -5.23 6.48 0.16
C ASP A 135 -5.96 7.83 0.28
N GLY A 136 -5.23 8.96 0.15
CA GLY A 136 -5.80 10.30 0.19
C GLY A 136 -6.80 10.63 -0.94
N ARG A 137 -6.67 9.99 -2.12
CA ARG A 137 -7.63 10.15 -3.22
C ARG A 137 -8.92 9.39 -2.98
N GLU A 138 -8.83 8.15 -2.48
CA GLU A 138 -10.00 7.33 -2.19
C GLU A 138 -10.87 7.99 -1.11
N TYR A 139 -10.26 8.65 -0.10
CA TYR A 139 -11.01 9.48 0.87
C TYR A 139 -11.60 10.77 0.29
N SER A 140 -10.95 11.36 -0.73
CA SER A 140 -11.46 12.59 -1.37
C SER A 140 -12.66 12.32 -2.29
N HIS A 141 -12.73 11.14 -2.92
CA HIS A 141 -13.88 10.73 -3.74
C HIS A 141 -15.05 10.19 -2.90
N ALA A 142 -14.77 9.55 -1.75
CA ALA A 142 -15.80 9.08 -0.82
C ALA A 142 -16.57 10.23 -0.12
N SER A 143 -16.02 11.45 -0.09
CA SER A 143 -16.73 12.64 0.41
C SER A 143 -17.87 13.11 -0.51
N ALA A 144 -18.04 12.54 -1.71
CA ALA A 144 -19.11 12.91 -2.64
C ALA A 144 -20.33 11.96 -2.61
N THR A 145 -20.30 10.90 -1.80
CA THR A 145 -21.48 10.03 -1.61
C THR A 145 -21.70 9.79 -0.12
N GLU A 146 -22.68 10.49 0.42
CA GLU A 146 -23.15 10.32 1.80
C GLU A 146 -23.56 8.86 2.10
N HIS A 147 -23.34 8.47 3.36
CA HIS A 147 -23.68 7.21 4.04
C HIS A 147 -22.76 6.01 3.81
N THR A 148 -21.85 5.75 4.77
CA THR A 148 -21.91 4.60 5.71
C THR A 148 -20.65 4.55 6.61
N HIS A 149 -20.87 4.76 7.91
CA HIS A 149 -20.12 4.29 9.11
C HIS A 149 -18.58 4.15 9.10
N HIS A 150 -17.92 5.17 9.68
CA HIS A 150 -16.77 5.13 10.59
C HIS A 150 -15.74 3.97 10.48
N LYS A 151 -14.68 4.17 9.69
CA LYS A 151 -13.33 3.64 9.96
C LYS A 151 -12.32 4.78 9.82
N SER A 152 -12.17 5.57 10.88
CA SER A 152 -11.03 6.48 11.02
C SER A 152 -9.78 5.63 11.32
N LEU A 153 -8.86 5.52 10.37
CA LEU A 153 -7.60 4.77 10.51
C LEU A 153 -6.41 5.66 10.89
N LEU A 154 -6.60 6.97 11.05
CA LEU A 154 -5.51 7.90 11.37
C LEU A 154 -5.91 8.88 12.47
N SER A 155 -5.68 8.49 13.73
CA SER A 155 -5.16 9.40 14.76
C SER A 155 -4.52 8.59 15.89
N VAL A 156 -3.24 8.25 15.76
CA VAL A 156 -2.38 8.14 16.94
C VAL A 156 -1.19 9.03 16.65
N HIS A 157 -1.31 10.27 17.12
CA HIS A 157 -0.14 11.13 17.30
C HIS A 157 0.76 10.48 18.36
N ASP A 158 2.04 10.38 18.01
CA ASP A 158 3.12 10.24 18.98
C ASP A 158 3.04 11.38 20.00
N ASP A 159 2.85 11.04 21.27
CA ASP A 159 3.23 11.90 22.39
C ASP A 159 4.09 11.07 23.35
N ALA A 160 5.37 10.96 22.99
CA ALA A 160 6.42 10.76 23.96
C ALA A 160 6.75 12.11 24.58
N GLU A 161 6.30 12.36 25.82
CA GLU A 161 7.05 13.02 26.91
C GLU A 161 6.14 13.37 28.11
N GLY A 162 6.69 13.24 29.32
CA GLY A 162 6.18 14.01 30.47
C GLY A 162 5.59 13.24 31.65
N HIS A 163 6.30 12.23 32.17
CA HIS A 163 5.99 11.69 33.50
C HIS A 163 6.32 12.73 34.59
N LYS A 164 5.28 13.34 35.19
CA LYS A 164 5.33 13.91 36.55
C LYS A 164 3.99 13.67 37.25
N PRO A 165 3.91 12.81 38.27
CA PRO A 165 2.79 12.83 39.20
C PRO A 165 3.12 13.80 40.34
N ASN A 166 2.26 14.79 40.55
CA ASN A 166 2.26 15.55 41.80
C ASN A 166 0.81 15.84 42.19
N ALA A 167 0.35 15.22 43.28
CA ALA A 167 -0.64 15.75 44.22
C ALA A 167 -1.02 14.65 45.22
N LEU A 168 -0.46 14.71 46.43
CA LEU A 168 -1.10 14.10 47.60
C LEU A 168 -1.05 15.11 48.73
N GLU A 169 -2.05 16.00 48.73
CA GLU A 169 -2.43 16.80 49.89
C GLU A 169 -3.94 17.03 49.83
N THR A 170 -4.68 16.10 50.40
CA THR A 170 -6.02 16.38 50.93
C THR A 170 -6.00 16.08 52.41
N ALA A 171 -6.08 17.17 53.17
CA ALA A 171 -6.29 17.22 54.60
C ALA A 171 -7.53 16.41 55.02
N ASN A 172 -7.44 15.72 56.17
CA ASN A 172 -8.56 15.51 57.07
C ASN A 172 -8.08 15.09 58.48
N LYS A 173 -8.32 16.01 59.43
CA LYS A 173 -8.41 15.88 60.90
C LYS A 173 -7.19 15.51 61.72
#